data_AF-H6U698-F1
#
_entry.id   AF-H6U698-F1
#
_cell.length_a   1.000
_cell.length_b   1.000
_cell.length_c   1.000
_cell.angle_alpha   90.00
_cell.angle_beta   90.00
_cell.angle_gamma   90.00
#
_symmetry.space_group_name_H-M   'P 1'
#
loop_
_entity.id
_entity.type
_entity.pdbx_description
1 polymer ?
#
loop_
_entity_poly.entity_id
_entity_poly.type
_entity_poly.pdbx_seq_one_letter_code
_entity_poly.pdbx_strand_id
1 'polypeptide(L)' 'VVGSVRSEAKGKKVQKNFGSENFQYEIVEDLETVGAFDSALKKHPEVTVFLHTASPVTFEAEDNEKDIILPAINGT' A
#
# COMPACT_ATOMS: atom_id res chain seq x y z
N VAL A 1 -12.57 3.59 6.16
CA VAL A 1 -11.12 3.25 6.09
C VAL A 1 -10.76 3.08 4.63
N VAL A 2 -9.63 3.65 4.20
CA VAL A 2 -9.08 3.49 2.85
C VAL A 2 -7.79 2.70 2.95
N GLY A 3 -7.74 1.50 2.36
CA GLY A 3 -6.52 0.69 2.31
C GLY A 3 -5.79 0.84 0.97
N SER A 4 -4.46 0.93 0.98
CA SER A 4 -3.66 0.81 -0.24
C SER A 4 -3.37 -0.66 -0.55
N VAL A 5 -3.55 -1.09 -1.80
CA VAL A 5 -3.26 -2.47 -2.26
C VAL A 5 -2.51 -2.46 -3.58
N ARG A 6 -1.68 -3.49 -3.83
CA ARG A 6 -0.89 -3.58 -5.07
C ARG A 6 -1.67 -4.03 -6.31
N SER A 7 -2.91 -4.50 -6.15
CA SER A 7 -3.74 -4.92 -7.30
C SER A 7 -5.22 -4.99 -6.95
N GLU A 8 -6.06 -4.91 -7.97
CA GLU A 8 -7.52 -5.00 -7.83
C GLU A 8 -7.95 -6.33 -7.19
N ALA A 9 -7.30 -7.44 -7.56
CA ALA A 9 -7.56 -8.76 -6.98
C ALA A 9 -7.29 -8.80 -5.47
N LYS A 10 -6.20 -8.16 -5.00
CA LYS A 10 -5.89 -8.05 -3.57
C LYS A 10 -6.91 -7.15 -2.85
N GLY A 11 -7.31 -6.04 -3.46
CA GLY A 11 -8.34 -5.14 -2.94
C GLY A 11 -9.68 -5.85 -2.72
N LYS A 12 -10.19 -6.52 -3.76
CA LYS A 12 -11.42 -7.33 -3.71
C LYS A 12 -11.36 -8.39 -2.61
N LYS A 13 -10.21 -9.06 -2.45
CA LYS A 13 -10.01 -10.06 -1.38
C LYS A 13 -10.12 -9.44 0.00
N VAL A 14 -9.46 -8.30 0.26
CA VAL A 14 -9.49 -7.62 1.55
C VAL A 14 -10.89 -7.08 1.85
N GLN A 15 -11.56 -6.48 0.86
CA GLN A 15 -12.93 -5.99 1.01
C GLN A 15 -13.90 -7.12 1.39
N LYS A 16 -13.77 -8.30 0.75
CA LYS A 16 -14.54 -9.49 1.12
C LYS A 16 -14.27 -9.94 2.56
N ASN A 17 -13.03 -9.89 3.01
CA ASN A 17 -12.65 -10.32 4.37
C ASN A 17 -13.22 -9.40 5.46
N PHE A 18 -13.24 -8.08 5.22
CA PHE A 18 -13.85 -7.13 6.16
C PHE A 18 -15.39 -7.17 6.15
N GLY A 19 -16.01 -7.42 4.99
CA GLY A 19 -17.46 -7.52 4.87
C GLY A 19 -18.20 -6.25 5.25
N SER A 20 -17.56 -5.08 5.13
CA SER A 20 -18.10 -3.78 5.55
C SER A 20 -18.07 -2.77 4.39
N GLU A 21 -19.15 -2.01 4.24
CA GLU A 21 -19.24 -0.89 3.28
C GLU A 21 -18.36 0.30 3.68
N ASN A 22 -17.90 0.35 4.94
CA ASN A 22 -17.02 1.40 5.44
C ASN A 22 -15.53 1.18 5.06
N PHE A 23 -15.22 0.08 4.37
CA PHE A 23 -13.89 -0.20 3.84
C PHE A 23 -13.88 -0.01 2.32
N GLN A 24 -12.97 0.84 1.86
CA GLN A 24 -12.64 1.03 0.45
C GLN A 24 -11.12 0.87 0.26
N TYR A 25 -10.68 0.74 -0.98
CA TYR A 25 -9.26 0.61 -1.28
C TYR A 25 -8.87 1.42 -2.53
N GLU A 26 -7.60 1.82 -2.56
CA GLU A 26 -6.94 2.44 -3.71
C GLU A 26 -5.78 1.55 -4.15
N ILE A 27 -5.50 1.55 -5.46
CA ILE A 27 -4.40 0.76 -6.02
C ILE A 27 -3.13 1.61 -5.97
N VAL A 28 -2.13 1.11 -5.24
CA VAL A 28 -0.76 1.62 -5.19
C VAL A 28 0.14 0.42 -5.48
N GLU A 29 0.51 0.27 -6.75
CA GLU A 29 1.20 -0.93 -7.26
C GLU A 29 2.61 -1.07 -6.69
N ASP A 30 3.31 0.05 -6.62
CA ASP A 30 4.68 0.17 -6.14
C ASP A 30 4.82 1.39 -5.21
N LEU A 31 5.51 1.18 -4.10
CA LEU A 31 5.73 2.20 -3.07
C LEU A 31 6.95 3.06 -3.38
N GLU A 32 7.93 2.52 -4.12
CA GLU A 32 9.17 3.24 -4.45
C GLU A 32 8.94 4.35 -5.50
N THR A 33 7.80 4.31 -6.17
CA THR A 33 7.40 5.33 -7.12
C THR A 33 7.21 6.67 -6.39
N VAL A 34 7.97 7.69 -6.80
CA VAL A 34 7.83 9.05 -6.24
C VAL A 34 6.38 9.54 -6.41
N GLY A 35 5.74 9.89 -5.29
CA GLY A 35 4.33 10.30 -5.28
C GLY A 35 3.34 9.13 -5.42
N ALA A 36 3.73 7.90 -5.06
CA ALA A 36 2.88 6.70 -5.14
C ALA A 36 1.47 6.89 -4.54
N PHE A 37 1.35 7.70 -3.48
CA PHE A 37 0.08 7.95 -2.78
C PHE A 37 -0.68 9.20 -3.26
N ASP A 38 -0.12 10.02 -4.16
CA ASP A 38 -0.69 11.32 -4.55
C ASP A 38 -2.14 11.22 -5.02
N SER A 39 -2.41 10.27 -5.91
CA SER A 39 -3.75 10.07 -6.48
C SER A 39 -4.75 9.64 -5.41
N ALA A 40 -4.36 8.70 -4.54
CA ALA A 40 -5.20 8.22 -3.45
C ALA A 40 -5.53 9.34 -2.46
N LEU A 41 -4.54 10.14 -2.06
CA LEU A 41 -4.75 11.26 -1.14
C LEU A 41 -5.62 12.37 -1.75
N LYS A 42 -5.44 12.69 -3.03
CA LYS A 42 -6.27 13.68 -3.74
C LYS A 42 -7.74 13.24 -3.84
N LYS A 43 -8.01 11.94 -3.99
CA LYS A 43 -9.37 11.38 -4.02
C LYS A 43 -10.03 11.33 -2.64
N HIS A 44 -9.24 11.31 -1.57
CA HIS A 44 -9.69 11.14 -0.19
C HIS A 44 -9.32 12.32 0.72
N PRO A 45 -9.80 13.55 0.42
CA PRO A 45 -9.51 14.73 1.25
C PRO A 45 -10.08 14.63 2.67
N GLU A 46 -10.99 13.70 2.94
CA GLU A 46 -11.55 13.41 4.27
C GLU A 46 -10.56 12.70 5.22
N VAL A 47 -9.46 12.14 4.69
CA VAL A 47 -8.48 11.40 5.50
C VAL A 47 -7.65 12.36 6.34
N THR A 48 -7.64 12.14 7.67
CA THR A 48 -6.90 12.95 8.65
C THR A 48 -5.79 12.17 9.37
N VAL A 49 -5.72 10.86 9.16
CA VAL A 49 -4.75 9.94 9.79
C VAL A 49 -4.19 9.02 8.72
N PHE A 50 -2.87 8.85 8.70
CA PHE A 50 -2.18 7.95 7.78
C PHE A 50 -1.41 6.89 8.56
N LEU A 51 -1.71 5.62 8.31
CA LEU A 51 -1.02 4.47 8.91
C LEU A 51 -0.15 3.80 7.85
N HIS A 52 1.15 4.12 7.83
CA HIS A 52 2.10 3.51 6.91
C HIS A 52 2.65 2.21 7.50
N THR A 53 2.20 1.07 6.96
CA THR A 53 2.57 -0.27 7.46
C THR A 53 3.12 -1.20 6.37
N ALA A 54 3.13 -0.74 5.11
CA ALA A 54 3.60 -1.54 4.00
C ALA A 54 5.13 -1.47 3.91
N SER A 55 5.79 -2.60 4.15
CA SER A 55 7.24 -2.76 4.02
C SER A 55 7.52 -4.14 3.41
N PRO A 56 8.60 -4.31 2.64
CA PRO A 56 9.08 -5.64 2.28
C PRO A 56 9.25 -6.51 3.53
N VAL A 57 8.71 -7.72 3.49
CA VAL A 57 8.81 -8.73 4.56
C VAL A 57 9.06 -10.12 3.96
N THR A 58 10.03 -10.20 3.04
CA THR A 58 10.53 -11.49 2.54
C THR A 58 11.75 -11.92 3.35
N PHE A 59 11.79 -13.19 3.76
CA PHE A 59 12.92 -13.75 4.53
C PHE A 59 13.93 -14.49 3.64
N GLU A 60 13.61 -14.63 2.36
CA GLU A 60 14.47 -15.18 1.32
C GLU A 60 14.67 -14.06 0.28
N ALA A 61 15.81 -13.36 0.36
CA ALA A 61 16.22 -12.33 -0.61
C ALA A 61 17.50 -12.78 -1.30
N GLU A 62 17.59 -12.52 -2.60
CA GLU A 62 18.82 -12.76 -3.36
C GLU A 62 19.82 -11.63 -3.12
N ASP A 63 19.30 -10.40 -3.07
CA ASP A 63 20.05 -9.18 -2.77
C ASP A 63 19.31 -8.37 -1.71
N ASN A 64 19.78 -8.43 -0.46
CA ASN A 64 19.15 -7.71 0.66
C ASN A 64 19.02 -6.20 0.41
N GLU A 65 19.96 -5.60 -0.30
CA GLU A 65 19.94 -4.17 -0.59
C GLU A 65 18.80 -3.85 -1.54
N LYS A 66 18.72 -4.55 -2.67
CA LYS A 66 17.71 -4.31 -3.71
C LYS A 66 16.31 -4.82 -3.34
N ASP A 67 16.23 -5.95 -2.63
CA ASP A 67 14.96 -6.64 -2.40
C ASP A 67 14.25 -6.19 -1.12
N ILE A 68 14.99 -5.64 -0.15
CA ILE A 68 14.47 -5.30 1.18
C ILE A 68 14.81 -3.86 1.60
N ILE A 69 16.10 -3.50 1.62
CA ILE A 69 16.55 -2.24 2.24
C ILE A 69 16.13 -1.03 1.40
N LEU A 70 16.47 -1.00 0.11
CA LEU A 70 16.13 0.12 -0.77
C LEU A 70 14.61 0.29 -0.90
N PRO A 71 13.79 -0.77 -1.11
CA PRO A 71 12.35 -0.57 -1.20
C PRO A 71 11.70 -0.10 0.11
N ALA A 72 12.23 -0.52 1.27
CA ALA A 72 11.76 -0.01 2.56
C ALA A 72 12.09 1.49 2.75
N ILE A 73 13.31 1.91 2.36
CA ILE A 73 13.75 3.30 2.46
C ILE A 73 13.01 4.19 1.46
N ASN A 74 12.98 3.81 0.17
CA ASN A 74 12.40 4.61 -0.90
C ASN A 74 10.87 4.68 -0.81
N GLY A 75 10.23 3.66 -0.24
CA GLY A 75 8.78 3.59 -0.09
C GLY A 75 8.19 4.31 1.11
N THR A 76 9.03 4.89 1.98
CA THR A 76 8.63 5.62 3.21
C THR A 76 8.75 7.13 2.99
#